data_AF-A0AAE3ADD8-F1
#
_entry.id   AF-A0AAE3ADD8-F1
#
_cell.length_a   1.000
_cell.length_b   1.000
_cell.length_c   1.000
_cell.angle_alpha   90.00
_cell.angle_beta   90.00
_cell.angle_gamma   90.00
#
_symmetry.space_group_name_H-M   'P 1'
#
loop_
_entity.id
_entity.type
_entity.pdbx_description
1 polymer ?
#
loop_
_entity_poly.entity_id
_entity_poly.type
_entity_poly.pdbx_seq_one_letter_code
_entity_poly.pdbx_strand_id
1 'polypeptide(L)'
;MDQTDRNALDYESCRRVWRRVSPELDPYPEEKEATDCPAAPAPDLKGLQEMIEGELGDRRAYLEAARRAPNPAARRMMQRMAEREGAHARRLLAVYYLACGQCYRPALASGPGETLPWRQLLRQRYHQEVCAARQYDQAARSVGDPCLAGLFRELSREEDCHARQLLGLLEQNILAF
;
A
#
# COMPACT_ATOMS: atom_id res chain seq x y z
N MET A 1 1.57 -32.38 -37.07
CA MET A 1 1.25 -31.29 -36.14
C MET A 1 1.31 -31.87 -34.74
N ASP A 2 2.36 -31.57 -34.00
CA ASP A 2 2.16 -30.88 -32.72
C ASP A 2 3.46 -30.15 -32.36
N GLN A 3 3.30 -28.90 -32.00
CA GLN A 3 4.33 -27.88 -31.85
C GLN A 3 4.41 -27.55 -30.36
N THR A 4 5.13 -28.36 -29.59
CA THR A 4 5.33 -28.11 -28.15
C THR A 4 6.56 -27.22 -27.92
N ASP A 5 6.24 -25.96 -27.61
CA ASP A 5 6.96 -25.01 -26.76
C ASP A 5 8.48 -24.85 -26.91
N ARG A 6 8.83 -24.02 -27.90
CA ARG A 6 10.16 -23.45 -28.14
C ARG A 6 10.56 -22.35 -27.13
N ASN A 7 10.03 -22.37 -25.90
CA ASN A 7 10.25 -21.35 -24.86
C ASN A 7 10.39 -21.92 -23.44
N ALA A 8 10.64 -23.21 -23.28
CA ALA A 8 11.11 -23.73 -22.00
C ALA A 8 12.54 -23.24 -21.76
N LEU A 9 12.72 -22.23 -20.90
CA LEU A 9 14.02 -21.79 -20.42
C LEU A 9 14.77 -23.00 -19.84
N ASP A 10 15.81 -23.44 -20.54
CA ASP A 10 16.66 -24.55 -20.11
C ASP A 10 17.51 -24.11 -18.91
N TYR A 11 17.04 -24.50 -17.72
CA TYR A 11 17.67 -24.21 -16.44
C TYR A 11 19.13 -24.68 -16.37
N GLU A 12 19.49 -25.77 -17.05
CA GLU A 12 20.87 -26.25 -17.10
C GLU A 12 21.77 -25.34 -17.93
N SER A 13 21.25 -24.80 -19.03
CA SER A 13 21.96 -23.79 -19.82
C SER A 13 22.20 -22.51 -19.02
N CYS A 14 21.20 -22.02 -18.29
CA CYS A 14 21.37 -20.85 -17.41
C CYS A 14 22.39 -21.10 -16.30
N ARG A 15 22.36 -22.26 -15.64
CA ARG A 15 23.33 -22.66 -14.60
C ARG A 15 24.77 -22.67 -15.13
N ARG A 16 24.95 -23.15 -16.37
CA ARG A 16 26.27 -23.23 -17.01
C ARG A 16 26.87 -21.85 -17.31
N VAL A 17 26.05 -20.87 -17.70
CA VAL A 17 26.49 -19.49 -17.92
C VAL A 17 26.95 -18.87 -16.61
N TRP A 18 26.16 -18.99 -15.54
CA TRP A 18 26.47 -18.37 -14.25
C TRP A 18 27.71 -18.94 -13.56
N ARG A 19 27.97 -20.25 -13.67
CA ARG A 19 29.21 -20.88 -13.16
C ARG A 19 30.48 -20.32 -13.78
N ARG A 20 30.43 -19.73 -14.98
CA ARG A 20 31.60 -19.07 -15.59
C ARG A 20 31.87 -17.69 -14.99
N VAL A 21 30.82 -16.98 -14.57
CA VAL A 21 30.91 -15.58 -14.12
C VAL A 21 31.18 -15.49 -12.62
N SER A 22 30.71 -16.48 -11.84
CA SER A 22 31.01 -16.62 -10.41
C SER A 22 30.93 -18.10 -10.01
N PRO A 23 32.06 -18.83 -9.98
CA PRO A 23 32.05 -20.28 -9.77
C PRO A 23 31.63 -20.71 -8.36
N GLU A 24 31.68 -19.80 -7.38
CA GLU A 24 31.30 -20.07 -5.99
C GLU A 24 29.81 -19.80 -5.70
N LEU A 25 29.10 -19.14 -6.63
CA LEU A 25 27.68 -18.86 -6.50
C LEU A 25 26.88 -19.97 -7.20
N ASP A 26 26.13 -20.77 -6.44
CA ASP A 26 25.11 -21.66 -7.01
C ASP A 26 23.75 -20.93 -7.01
N PRO A 27 23.30 -20.36 -8.14
CA PRO A 27 22.05 -19.60 -8.19
C PRO A 27 20.79 -20.46 -8.02
N TYR A 28 20.92 -21.79 -8.13
CA TYR A 28 19.82 -22.74 -7.99
C TYR A 28 20.27 -23.96 -7.17
N PRO A 29 20.52 -23.81 -5.85
CA PRO A 29 20.88 -24.94 -5.01
C PRO A 29 19.80 -26.01 -5.12
N GLU A 30 20.19 -27.28 -5.18
CA GLU A 30 19.26 -28.40 -5.01
C GLU A 30 18.48 -28.14 -3.72
N GLU A 31 17.14 -28.23 -3.79
CA GLU A 31 16.25 -28.03 -2.65
C GLU A 31 16.68 -28.98 -1.53
N LYS A 32 17.52 -28.48 -0.61
CA LYS A 32 17.56 -29.04 0.73
C LYS A 32 16.13 -28.91 1.21
N GLU A 33 15.48 -30.04 1.49
CA GLU A 33 14.18 -30.10 2.17
C GLU A 33 14.22 -29.04 3.27
N ALA A 34 13.59 -27.90 2.96
CA ALA A 34 13.68 -26.75 3.82
C ALA A 34 12.92 -27.17 5.07
N THR A 35 13.64 -27.18 6.18
CA THR A 35 13.13 -27.04 7.54
C THR A 35 11.69 -26.56 7.52
N ASP A 36 10.82 -27.39 8.07
CA ASP A 36 9.38 -27.18 8.29
C ASP A 36 9.16 -25.89 9.09
N CYS A 37 9.36 -24.75 8.43
CA CYS A 37 9.04 -23.43 8.92
C CYS A 37 7.52 -23.38 8.81
N PRO A 38 6.77 -23.41 9.93
CA PRO A 38 5.32 -23.34 9.86
C PRO A 38 4.96 -22.09 9.06
N ALA A 39 4.14 -22.26 8.03
CA ALA A 39 3.64 -21.14 7.25
C ALA A 39 3.02 -20.12 8.21
N ALA A 40 3.40 -18.85 8.04
CA ALA A 40 2.83 -17.78 8.85
C ALA A 40 1.30 -17.83 8.75
N PRO A 41 0.56 -17.59 9.85
CA PRO A 41 -0.89 -17.64 9.82
C PRO A 41 -1.40 -16.65 8.77
N ALA A 42 -2.34 -17.12 7.93
CA ALA A 42 -2.94 -16.29 6.90
C ALA A 42 -3.54 -15.01 7.51
N PRO A 43 -3.38 -13.85 6.85
CA PRO A 43 -3.91 -12.59 7.36
C PRO A 43 -5.44 -12.59 7.33
N ASP A 44 -6.06 -11.77 8.19
CA ASP A 44 -7.49 -11.53 8.16
C ASP A 44 -7.89 -10.84 6.84
N LEU A 45 -8.53 -11.61 5.96
CA LEU A 45 -8.96 -11.14 4.65
C LEU A 45 -10.00 -10.02 4.75
N LYS A 46 -10.88 -10.06 5.76
CA LYS A 46 -11.91 -9.02 5.91
C LYS A 46 -11.27 -7.70 6.32
N GLY A 47 -10.37 -7.73 7.31
CA GLY A 47 -9.60 -6.55 7.71
C GLY A 47 -8.79 -5.97 6.54
N LEU A 48 -8.17 -6.82 5.70
CA LEU A 48 -7.48 -6.35 4.49
C LEU A 48 -8.41 -5.69 3.48
N GLN A 49 -9.62 -6.23 3.26
CA GLN A 49 -10.61 -5.62 2.36
C GLN A 49 -11.03 -4.23 2.85
N GLU A 50 -11.28 -4.08 4.16
CA GLU A 50 -11.64 -2.80 4.78
C GLU A 50 -10.50 -1.77 4.62
N MET A 51 -9.24 -2.18 4.82
CA MET A 51 -8.08 -1.31 4.59
C MET A 51 -7.94 -0.90 3.11
N ILE A 52 -8.11 -1.83 2.17
CA ILE A 52 -8.04 -1.53 0.72
C ILE A 52 -9.11 -0.49 0.35
N GLU A 53 -10.33 -0.67 0.83
CA GLU A 53 -11.43 0.25 0.56
C GLU A 53 -11.21 1.61 1.23
N GLY A 54 -10.64 1.62 2.44
CA GLY A 54 -10.19 2.83 3.13
C GLY A 54 -9.22 3.65 2.26
N GLU A 55 -8.11 3.04 1.85
CA GLU A 55 -7.07 3.69 1.03
C GLU A 55 -7.60 4.23 -0.30
N LEU A 56 -8.48 3.47 -0.96
CA LEU A 56 -9.10 3.92 -2.20
C LEU A 56 -10.11 5.06 -1.96
N GLY A 57 -10.81 5.02 -0.84
CA GLY A 57 -11.67 6.10 -0.37
C GLY A 57 -10.89 7.38 -0.10
N ASP A 58 -9.73 7.25 0.56
CA ASP A 58 -8.83 8.35 0.89
C ASP A 58 -8.18 8.96 -0.34
N ARG A 59 -7.69 8.12 -1.27
CA ARG A 59 -7.24 8.57 -2.60
C ARG A 59 -8.29 9.42 -3.28
N ARG A 60 -9.54 8.97 -3.29
CA ARG A 60 -10.65 9.70 -3.92
C ARG A 60 -10.93 11.01 -3.19
N ALA A 61 -10.94 11.01 -1.86
CA ALA A 61 -11.15 12.20 -1.05
C ALA A 61 -10.09 13.26 -1.33
N TYR A 62 -8.82 12.86 -1.46
CA TYR A 62 -7.73 13.77 -1.79
C TYR A 62 -7.80 14.32 -3.21
N LEU A 63 -8.20 13.52 -4.20
CA LEU A 63 -8.43 14.02 -5.56
C LEU A 63 -9.56 15.07 -5.58
N GLU A 64 -10.63 14.85 -4.83
CA GLU A 64 -11.72 15.80 -4.71
C GLU A 64 -11.32 17.06 -3.94
N ALA A 65 -10.51 16.93 -2.88
CA ALA A 65 -9.91 18.06 -2.18
C ALA A 65 -9.01 18.88 -3.11
N ALA A 66 -8.22 18.24 -3.97
CA ALA A 66 -7.34 18.91 -4.93
C ALA A 66 -8.11 19.79 -5.92
N ARG A 67 -9.28 19.33 -6.39
CA ARG A 67 -10.16 20.13 -7.28
C ARG A 67 -10.63 21.42 -6.62
N ARG A 68 -10.90 21.36 -5.32
CA ARG A 68 -11.46 22.45 -4.51
C ARG A 68 -10.41 23.27 -3.76
N ALA A 69 -9.12 22.96 -3.95
CA ALA A 69 -8.05 23.60 -3.18
C ALA A 69 -7.96 25.11 -3.48
N PRO A 70 -7.74 25.95 -2.44
CA PRO A 70 -7.80 27.42 -2.56
C PRO A 70 -6.61 28.02 -3.31
N ASN A 71 -5.50 27.27 -3.44
CA ASN A 71 -4.32 27.72 -4.15
C ASN A 71 -3.56 26.54 -4.80
N PRO A 72 -2.65 26.82 -5.76
CA PRO A 72 -1.92 25.76 -6.47
C PRO A 72 -1.01 24.90 -5.58
N ALA A 73 -0.47 25.44 -4.49
CA ALA A 73 0.41 24.69 -3.59
C ALA A 73 -0.38 23.62 -2.81
N ALA A 74 -1.52 24.00 -2.25
CA ALA A 74 -2.47 23.10 -1.61
C ALA A 74 -2.96 22.02 -2.60
N ARG A 75 -3.32 22.41 -3.83
CA ARG A 75 -3.72 21.46 -4.88
C ARG A 75 -2.66 20.38 -5.12
N ARG A 76 -1.41 20.79 -5.33
CA ARG A 76 -0.30 19.85 -5.57
C ARG A 76 -0.04 18.94 -4.37
N MET A 77 -0.19 19.45 -3.15
CA MET A 77 -0.05 18.62 -1.95
C MET A 77 -1.14 17.54 -1.88
N MET A 78 -2.40 17.90 -2.11
CA MET A 78 -3.51 16.95 -2.15
C MET A 78 -3.32 15.88 -3.23
N GLN A 79 -2.85 16.27 -4.42
CA GLN A 79 -2.54 15.32 -5.51
C GLN A 79 -1.46 14.32 -5.10
N ARG A 80 -0.38 14.78 -4.46
CA ARG A 80 0.69 13.88 -3.97
C ARG A 80 0.20 12.92 -2.90
N MET A 81 -0.66 13.35 -1.97
CA MET A 81 -1.27 12.45 -0.98
C MET A 81 -2.16 11.42 -1.68
N ALA A 82 -3.00 11.82 -2.63
CA ALA A 82 -3.81 10.87 -3.42
C ALA A 82 -2.96 9.82 -4.17
N GLU A 83 -1.79 10.20 -4.67
CA GLU A 83 -0.85 9.27 -5.30
C GLU A 83 -0.31 8.23 -4.31
N ARG A 84 0.00 8.65 -3.08
CA ARG A 84 0.48 7.80 -1.99
C ARG A 84 -0.59 6.84 -1.49
N GLU A 85 -1.82 7.28 -1.23
CA GLU A 85 -2.92 6.36 -0.85
C GLU A 85 -3.20 5.35 -1.97
N GLY A 86 -3.05 5.78 -3.23
CA GLY A 86 -3.10 4.85 -4.35
C GLY A 86 -1.99 3.79 -4.32
N ALA A 87 -0.80 4.15 -3.84
CA ALA A 87 0.30 3.20 -3.63
C ALA A 87 0.02 2.27 -2.45
N HIS A 88 -0.50 2.78 -1.33
CA HIS A 88 -0.93 1.98 -0.19
C HIS A 88 -1.97 0.93 -0.62
N ALA A 89 -3.04 1.36 -1.31
CA ALA A 89 -4.05 0.46 -1.86
C ALA A 89 -3.45 -0.64 -2.76
N ARG A 90 -2.49 -0.31 -3.63
CA ARG A 90 -1.81 -1.30 -4.48
C ARG A 90 -0.99 -2.31 -3.66
N ARG A 91 -0.30 -1.85 -2.60
CA ARG A 91 0.46 -2.72 -1.70
C ARG A 91 -0.48 -3.69 -0.98
N LEU A 92 -1.61 -3.20 -0.46
CA LEU A 92 -2.61 -4.04 0.20
C LEU A 92 -3.31 -5.02 -0.74
N LEU A 93 -3.62 -4.60 -1.98
CA LEU A 93 -4.14 -5.50 -3.02
C LEU A 93 -3.16 -6.63 -3.33
N ALA A 94 -1.85 -6.34 -3.35
CA ALA A 94 -0.83 -7.37 -3.52
C ALA A 94 -0.80 -8.34 -2.32
N VAL A 95 -0.89 -7.84 -1.09
CA VAL A 95 -1.01 -8.70 0.11
C VAL A 95 -2.25 -9.59 0.05
N TYR A 96 -3.40 -9.03 -0.33
CA TYR A 96 -4.63 -9.80 -0.50
C TYR A 96 -4.45 -10.93 -1.51
N TYR A 97 -3.85 -10.62 -2.67
CA TYR A 97 -3.57 -11.61 -3.69
C TYR A 97 -2.60 -12.70 -3.19
N LEU A 98 -1.55 -12.33 -2.44
CA LEU A 98 -0.64 -13.30 -1.84
C LEU A 98 -1.32 -14.20 -0.81
N ALA A 99 -2.31 -13.68 -0.09
CA ALA A 99 -3.02 -14.41 0.96
C ALA A 99 -4.00 -15.47 0.42
N CYS A 100 -4.66 -15.21 -0.71
CA CYS A 100 -5.74 -16.07 -1.20
C CYS A 100 -5.71 -16.40 -2.70
N GLY A 101 -4.76 -15.84 -3.46
CA GLY A 101 -4.63 -16.04 -4.91
C GLY A 101 -5.69 -15.34 -5.76
N GLN A 102 -6.54 -14.50 -5.16
CA GLN A 102 -7.64 -13.82 -5.86
C GLN A 102 -7.39 -12.32 -5.99
N CYS A 103 -7.77 -11.76 -7.13
CA CYS A 103 -7.84 -10.31 -7.30
C CYS A 103 -9.09 -9.78 -6.58
N TYR A 104 -8.91 -8.97 -5.54
CA TYR A 104 -10.03 -8.31 -4.89
C TYR A 104 -10.64 -7.24 -5.79
N ARG A 105 -11.97 -7.15 -5.82
CA ARG A 105 -12.71 -6.08 -6.49
C ARG A 105 -13.37 -5.18 -5.44
N PRO A 106 -12.81 -4.00 -5.16
CA PRO A 106 -13.31 -3.10 -4.13
C PRO A 106 -14.74 -2.63 -4.38
N ALA A 107 -15.57 -2.61 -3.34
CA ALA A 107 -16.95 -2.16 -3.38
C ALA A 107 -17.05 -0.68 -2.95
N LEU A 108 -16.49 0.23 -3.75
CA LEU A 108 -16.52 1.66 -3.42
C LEU A 108 -17.89 2.26 -3.70
N ALA A 109 -18.53 2.84 -2.67
CA ALA A 109 -19.76 3.59 -2.83
C ALA A 109 -19.56 4.78 -3.78
N SER A 110 -20.29 4.81 -4.88
CA SER A 110 -20.35 5.96 -5.79
C SER A 110 -21.30 7.00 -5.21
N GLY A 111 -20.78 8.18 -4.86
CA GLY A 111 -21.58 9.28 -4.35
C GLY A 111 -20.81 10.59 -4.37
N PRO A 112 -21.52 11.75 -4.43
CA PRO A 112 -20.88 13.04 -4.26
C PRO A 112 -20.19 13.08 -2.90
N GLY A 113 -18.91 13.48 -2.89
CA GLY A 113 -18.15 13.64 -1.65
C GLY A 113 -18.72 14.78 -0.81
N GLU A 114 -18.52 14.70 0.50
CA GLU A 114 -18.93 15.74 1.44
C GLU A 114 -18.31 17.10 1.07
N THR A 115 -19.15 18.14 0.99
CA THR A 115 -18.71 19.50 0.67
C THR A 115 -18.51 20.30 1.94
N LEU A 116 -17.33 20.19 2.53
CA LEU A 116 -16.92 20.99 3.67
C LEU A 116 -16.12 22.23 3.27
N PRO A 117 -16.20 23.33 4.06
CA PRO A 117 -15.23 24.42 4.01
C PRO A 117 -13.80 23.90 4.18
N TRP A 118 -12.84 24.54 3.49
CA TRP A 118 -11.44 24.06 3.41
C TRP A 118 -10.80 23.73 4.78
N ARG A 119 -10.98 24.59 5.79
CA ARG A 119 -10.43 24.35 7.13
C ARG A 119 -11.07 23.14 7.83
N GLN A 120 -12.37 22.94 7.66
CA GLN A 120 -13.09 21.79 8.23
C GLN A 120 -12.68 20.49 7.53
N LEU A 121 -12.52 20.54 6.19
CA LEU A 121 -11.99 19.43 5.41
C LEU A 121 -10.59 19.02 5.90
N LEU A 122 -9.66 19.97 6.06
CA LEU A 122 -8.32 19.67 6.55
C LEU A 122 -8.34 19.07 7.97
N ARG A 123 -9.21 19.59 8.86
CA ARG A 123 -9.39 19.03 10.21
C ARG A 123 -9.90 17.58 10.17
N GLN A 124 -10.90 17.31 9.35
CA GLN A 124 -11.45 15.96 9.18
C GLN A 124 -10.38 15.00 8.65
N ARG A 125 -9.67 15.39 7.58
CA ARG A 125 -8.58 14.60 7.01
C ARG A 125 -7.50 14.31 8.05
N TYR A 126 -7.06 15.32 8.81
CA TYR A 126 -6.04 15.13 9.85
C TYR A 126 -6.42 14.04 10.85
N HIS A 127 -7.67 14.02 11.32
CA HIS A 127 -8.14 12.98 12.24
C HIS A 127 -8.24 11.61 11.57
N GLN A 128 -8.60 11.54 10.29
CA GLN A 128 -8.63 10.30 9.52
C GLN A 128 -7.22 9.71 9.39
N GLU A 129 -6.22 10.51 9.02
CA GLU A 129 -4.81 10.09 8.91
C GLU A 129 -4.27 9.56 10.25
N VAL A 130 -4.51 10.28 11.36
CA VAL A 130 -4.08 9.82 12.69
C VAL A 130 -4.79 8.52 13.10
N CYS A 131 -6.04 8.34 12.71
CA CYS A 131 -6.78 7.11 12.96
C CYS A 131 -6.22 5.94 12.13
N ALA A 132 -5.96 6.16 10.84
CA ALA A 132 -5.37 5.19 9.94
C ALA A 132 -3.97 4.75 10.42
N ALA A 133 -3.12 5.70 10.83
CA ALA A 133 -1.80 5.41 11.40
C ALA A 133 -1.88 4.43 12.58
N ARG A 134 -2.84 4.65 13.50
CA ARG A 134 -3.07 3.78 14.66
C ARG A 134 -3.64 2.41 14.26
N GLN A 135 -4.52 2.36 13.28
CA GLN A 135 -5.07 1.11 12.76
C GLN A 135 -3.96 0.24 12.18
N TYR A 136 -3.05 0.81 11.39
CA TYR A 136 -1.90 0.09 10.86
C TYR A 136 -0.91 -0.35 11.93
N ASP A 137 -0.61 0.49 12.93
CA ASP A 137 0.26 0.09 14.04
C ASP A 137 -0.35 -1.07 14.85
N GLN A 138 -1.68 -1.04 15.08
CA GLN A 138 -2.38 -2.15 15.73
C GLN A 138 -2.37 -3.41 14.87
N ALA A 139 -2.58 -3.30 13.55
CA ALA A 139 -2.50 -4.42 12.62
C ALA A 139 -1.10 -5.05 12.61
N ALA A 140 -0.05 -4.23 12.61
CA ALA A 140 1.34 -4.66 12.67
C ALA A 140 1.69 -5.44 13.96
N ARG A 141 1.02 -5.13 15.07
CA ARG A 141 1.19 -5.84 16.36
C ARG A 141 0.41 -7.14 16.43
N SER A 142 -0.62 -7.28 15.62
CA SER A 142 -1.57 -8.39 15.68
C SER A 142 -1.28 -9.48 14.64
N VAL A 143 -0.62 -9.12 13.54
CA VAL A 143 -0.29 -10.06 12.47
C VAL A 143 0.92 -10.93 12.83
N GLY A 144 0.83 -12.24 12.57
CA GLY A 144 1.91 -13.18 12.86
C GLY A 144 3.06 -13.17 11.84
N ASP A 145 2.80 -12.69 10.62
CA ASP A 145 3.79 -12.57 9.55
C ASP A 145 4.70 -11.34 9.75
N PRO A 146 6.02 -11.52 9.92
CA PRO A 146 6.95 -10.40 10.14
C PRO A 146 7.09 -9.43 8.95
N CYS A 147 6.98 -9.94 7.72
CA CYS A 147 7.05 -9.12 6.49
C CYS A 147 5.82 -8.23 6.39
N LEU A 148 4.64 -8.80 6.63
CA LEU A 148 3.38 -8.06 6.66
C LEU A 148 3.33 -7.07 7.83
N ALA A 149 3.84 -7.45 9.00
CA ALA A 149 4.01 -6.52 10.12
C ALA A 149 4.94 -5.35 9.75
N GLY A 150 6.02 -5.61 9.00
CA GLY A 150 6.91 -4.57 8.47
C GLY A 150 6.18 -3.60 7.57
N LEU A 151 5.43 -4.12 6.60
CA LEU A 151 4.59 -3.33 5.69
C LEU A 151 3.60 -2.43 6.45
N PHE A 152 2.86 -2.97 7.42
CA PHE A 152 1.92 -2.16 8.19
C PHE A 152 2.60 -1.05 9.01
N ARG A 153 3.79 -1.29 9.57
CA ARG A 153 4.55 -0.20 10.24
C ARG A 153 5.00 0.89 9.28
N GLU A 154 5.32 0.54 8.03
CA GLU A 154 5.63 1.54 7.01
C GLU A 154 4.41 2.38 6.66
N LEU A 155 3.27 1.75 6.36
CA LEU A 155 2.02 2.45 6.09
C LEU A 155 1.64 3.38 7.24
N SER A 156 1.73 2.91 8.49
CA SER A 156 1.49 3.72 9.69
C SER A 156 2.33 5.02 9.72
N ARG A 157 3.62 4.93 9.37
CA ARG A 157 4.53 6.10 9.31
C ARG A 157 4.19 7.04 8.15
N GLU A 158 3.71 6.50 7.04
CA GLU A 158 3.25 7.26 5.88
C GLU A 158 2.00 8.08 6.24
N GLU A 159 1.02 7.49 6.94
CA GLU A 159 -0.16 8.22 7.43
C GLU A 159 0.19 9.32 8.45
N ASP A 160 1.13 9.04 9.37
CA ASP A 160 1.65 10.08 10.27
C ASP A 160 2.31 11.23 9.49
N CYS A 161 2.95 10.94 8.35
CA CYS A 161 3.50 11.96 7.46
C CYS A 161 2.38 12.79 6.81
N HIS A 162 1.30 12.16 6.35
CA HIS A 162 0.13 12.85 5.83
C HIS A 162 -0.52 13.76 6.88
N ALA A 163 -0.72 13.27 8.10
CA ALA A 163 -1.23 14.05 9.21
C ALA A 163 -0.39 15.32 9.48
N ARG A 164 0.94 15.19 9.50
CA ARG A 164 1.85 16.35 9.66
C ARG A 164 1.76 17.34 8.50
N GLN A 165 1.62 16.87 7.26
CA GLN A 165 1.45 17.73 6.09
C GLN A 165 0.14 18.52 6.15
N LEU A 166 -0.96 17.89 6.57
CA LEU A 166 -2.24 18.54 6.77
C LEU A 166 -2.21 19.58 7.88
N LEU A 167 -1.51 19.29 8.99
CA LEU A 167 -1.30 20.26 10.06
C LEU A 167 -0.55 21.50 9.55
N GLY A 168 0.51 21.31 8.76
CA GLY A 168 1.24 22.43 8.14
C GLY A 168 0.37 23.27 7.20
N LEU A 169 -0.57 22.65 6.45
CA LEU A 169 -1.55 23.41 5.67
C LEU A 169 -2.53 24.18 6.56
N LEU A 170 -2.98 23.59 7.67
CA LEU A 170 -3.85 24.28 8.62
C LEU A 170 -3.17 25.50 9.22
N GLU A 171 -1.91 25.39 9.65
CA GLU A 171 -1.12 26.50 10.21
C GLU A 171 -1.06 27.69 9.24
N GLN A 172 -0.80 27.43 7.96
CA GLN A 172 -0.75 28.46 6.91
C GLN A 172 -2.11 29.12 6.66
N ASN A 173 -3.21 28.41 6.93
CA ASN A 173 -4.55 28.91 6.68
C ASN A 173 -5.20 29.51 7.93
N ILE A 174 -4.72 29.22 9.15
CA ILE A 174 -5.33 29.72 10.38
C ILE A 174 -5.08 31.22 10.57
N LEU A 175 -3.88 31.70 10.23
CA LEU A 175 -3.44 33.08 10.44
C LEU A 175 -3.71 34.05 9.27
N ALA A 176 -4.34 33.59 8.19
CA ALA A 176 -4.76 34.47 7.11
C ALA A 176 -5.96 35.30 7.57
N PHE A 177 -5.70 36.53 8.01
CA PHE A 177 -6.68 37.61 8.23
C PHE A 177 -6.81 38.45 6.96
#